data_AF-A0A964EMB9-F1
#
_entry.id   AF-A0A964EMB9-F1
#
_cell.length_a   1.000
_cell.length_b   1.000
_cell.length_c   1.000
_cell.angle_alpha   90.00
_cell.angle_beta   90.00
_cell.angle_gamma   90.00
#
_symmetry.space_group_name_H-M   'P 1'
#
loop_
_entity.id
_entity.type
_entity.pdbx_description
1 polymer ?
#
loop_
_entity_poly.entity_id
_entity_poly.type
_entity_poly.pdbx_seq_one_letter_code
_entity_poly.pdbx_strand_id
1 'polypeptide(L)'
;MKKIITLLSVCAVLGFIGCEPEKDEVATKSAMEGVWQVTAAYDEAGDTITGKIAFPVTAFHLSSDHTIISTAGPMFMHVVYGNSKYTTIAASIDQVFNYAGLDFNGGEFFVAGGAVDRFTIEMKLEGLPGQKALTTLLDLIGVTQDNLDVVVYHKFQNVKVTFENDYNTMIWEFDDMTEAVYNTKDNNGNYVLWNGWPISSFMHGKFVLQKKSVDLTQVVKDAL
;
A
#
# COMPACT_ATOMS: atom_id res chain seq x y z
N MET A 1 28.23 24.41 75.63
CA MET A 1 28.90 24.17 74.33
C MET A 1 28.29 22.94 73.68
N LYS A 2 28.15 23.00 72.35
CA LYS A 2 27.49 22.06 71.43
C LYS A 2 27.94 20.60 71.59
N LYS A 3 27.03 19.64 71.31
CA LYS A 3 27.06 18.67 70.18
C LYS A 3 25.98 17.58 70.38
N ILE A 4 24.84 17.72 69.72
CA ILE A 4 24.42 17.03 68.47
C ILE A 4 23.89 15.60 68.75
N ILE A 5 22.56 15.54 68.77
CA ILE A 5 21.70 14.35 68.69
C ILE A 5 21.52 14.06 67.19
N THR A 6 21.75 12.83 66.75
CA THR A 6 21.35 12.37 65.42
C THR A 6 20.42 11.18 65.59
N LEU A 7 19.12 11.45 65.70
CA LEU A 7 18.08 10.42 65.63
C LEU A 7 17.63 10.35 64.16
N LEU A 8 17.86 9.20 63.55
CA LEU A 8 17.57 8.92 62.14
C LEU A 8 16.04 8.68 62.00
N SER A 9 15.29 9.71 61.62
CA SER A 9 13.88 9.55 61.22
C SER A 9 13.81 9.00 59.80
N VAL A 10 13.43 7.74 59.68
CA VAL A 10 13.05 7.09 58.41
C VAL A 10 11.67 7.62 58.00
N CYS A 11 11.64 8.63 57.13
CA CYS A 11 10.43 8.98 56.37
C CYS A 11 10.30 8.04 55.18
N ALA A 12 9.42 7.04 55.29
CA ALA A 12 8.97 6.25 54.15
C ALA A 12 8.06 7.14 53.27
N VAL A 13 8.64 7.73 52.23
CA VAL A 13 7.86 8.33 51.14
C VAL A 13 7.41 7.17 50.26
N LEU A 14 6.17 6.74 50.45
CA LEU A 14 5.45 5.90 49.48
C LEU A 14 5.22 6.74 48.23
N GLY A 15 6.17 6.71 47.30
CA GLY A 15 5.98 7.17 45.94
C GLY A 15 4.98 6.25 45.27
N PHE A 16 3.73 6.68 45.15
CA PHE A 16 2.83 6.18 44.12
C PHE A 16 3.42 6.58 42.77
N ILE A 17 4.32 5.75 42.24
CA ILE A 17 4.57 5.72 40.81
C ILE A 17 3.27 5.21 40.22
N GLY A 18 2.46 6.15 39.74
CA GLY A 18 1.39 5.84 38.81
C GLY A 18 2.05 5.12 37.65
N CYS A 19 1.93 3.80 37.61
CA CYS A 19 2.06 3.04 36.40
C CYS A 19 0.89 3.50 35.54
N GLU A 20 1.09 4.54 34.72
CA GLU A 20 0.22 4.72 33.57
C GLU A 20 0.29 3.39 32.82
N PRO A 21 -0.83 2.69 32.60
CA PRO A 21 -0.81 1.53 31.73
C PRO A 21 -0.31 2.05 30.39
N GLU A 22 0.88 1.59 30.01
CA GLU A 22 1.40 1.72 28.66
C GLU A 22 0.26 1.28 27.75
N LYS A 23 -0.30 2.23 27.01
CA LYS A 23 -1.42 1.96 26.11
C LYS A 23 -0.91 0.86 25.19
N ASP A 24 -1.44 -0.36 25.31
CA ASP A 24 -1.05 -1.47 24.44
C ASP A 24 -1.11 -0.94 23.00
N GLU A 25 0.06 -0.71 22.39
CA GLU A 25 0.11 -0.15 21.05
C GLU A 25 -0.60 -1.14 20.14
N VAL A 26 -1.61 -0.66 19.41
CA VAL A 26 -2.41 -1.50 18.53
C VAL A 26 -1.46 -2.12 17.51
N ALA A 27 -1.47 -3.45 17.41
CA ALA A 27 -0.62 -4.14 16.44
C ALA A 27 -0.89 -3.58 15.04
N THR A 28 0.17 -3.20 14.32
CA THR A 28 0.08 -2.49 13.03
C THR A 28 -0.77 -3.27 12.04
N LYS A 29 -0.64 -4.60 12.00
CA LYS A 29 -1.46 -5.45 11.14
C LYS A 29 -2.95 -5.24 11.39
N SER A 30 -3.38 -5.33 12.65
CA SER A 30 -4.78 -5.14 13.04
C SER A 30 -5.28 -3.71 12.78
N ALA A 31 -4.41 -2.71 12.91
CA ALA A 31 -4.72 -1.34 12.55
C ALA A 31 -4.94 -1.14 11.04
N MET A 32 -4.16 -1.84 10.20
CA MET A 32 -4.26 -1.81 8.73
C MET A 32 -5.49 -2.54 8.19
N GLU A 33 -6.05 -3.51 8.91
CA GLU A 33 -7.20 -4.28 8.42
C GLU A 33 -8.44 -3.41 8.14
N GLY A 34 -9.09 -3.68 7.01
CA GLY A 34 -10.34 -3.03 6.57
C GLY A 34 -10.27 -2.40 5.18
N VAL A 35 -11.27 -1.58 4.86
CA VAL A 35 -11.38 -0.88 3.57
C VAL A 35 -10.83 0.54 3.70
N TRP A 36 -9.98 0.92 2.77
CA TRP A 36 -9.23 2.18 2.76
C TRP A 36 -9.31 2.83 1.39
N GLN A 37 -9.66 4.12 1.35
CA GLN A 37 -9.64 4.92 0.14
C GLN A 37 -8.45 5.88 0.18
N VAL A 38 -7.66 5.95 -0.89
CA VAL A 38 -6.67 7.02 -1.03
C VAL A 38 -7.39 8.35 -1.29
N THR A 39 -7.22 9.30 -0.39
CA THR A 39 -7.87 10.63 -0.46
C THR A 39 -6.90 11.73 -0.87
N ALA A 40 -5.61 11.53 -0.65
CA ALA A 40 -4.56 12.41 -1.14
C ALA A 40 -3.29 11.62 -1.46
N ALA A 41 -2.55 12.06 -2.47
CA ALA A 41 -1.24 11.53 -2.82
C ALA A 41 -0.31 12.65 -3.28
N TYR A 42 0.95 12.53 -2.86
CA TYR A 42 2.01 13.49 -3.10
C TYR A 42 3.26 12.77 -3.59
N ASP A 43 3.95 13.34 -4.58
CA ASP A 43 5.27 12.84 -4.98
C ASP A 43 6.38 13.31 -4.01
N GLU A 44 7.62 12.91 -4.29
CA GLU A 44 8.80 13.28 -3.51
C GLU A 44 9.01 14.80 -3.36
N ALA A 45 8.59 15.59 -4.37
CA ALA A 45 8.68 17.05 -4.31
C ALA A 45 7.54 17.68 -3.48
N GLY A 46 6.55 16.89 -3.08
CA GLY A 46 5.36 17.32 -2.38
C GLY A 46 4.24 17.79 -3.31
N ASP A 47 4.38 17.63 -4.62
CA ASP A 47 3.35 17.99 -5.59
C ASP A 47 2.21 16.97 -5.56
N THR A 48 0.97 17.44 -5.71
CA THR A 48 -0.20 16.55 -5.69
C THR A 48 -0.25 15.68 -6.96
N ILE A 49 -0.36 14.37 -6.75
CA ILE A 49 -0.52 13.37 -7.81
C ILE A 49 -1.85 12.62 -7.73
N THR A 50 -2.72 12.98 -6.78
CA THR A 50 -4.02 12.31 -6.53
C THR A 50 -4.83 12.10 -7.82
N GLY A 51 -4.95 13.13 -8.66
CA GLY A 51 -5.70 13.05 -9.93
C GLY A 51 -5.03 12.21 -11.02
N LYS A 52 -3.77 11.79 -10.83
CA LYS A 52 -3.03 10.94 -11.77
C LYS A 52 -3.15 9.45 -11.44
N ILE A 53 -3.51 9.13 -10.20
CA ILE A 53 -3.57 7.76 -9.68
C ILE A 53 -5.00 7.28 -9.41
N ALA A 54 -5.96 8.20 -9.33
CA ALA A 54 -7.36 7.91 -9.05
C ALA A 54 -8.18 7.85 -10.34
N PHE A 55 -8.81 6.70 -10.62
CA PHE A 55 -9.93 6.66 -11.56
C PHE A 55 -10.85 5.44 -11.38
N PRO A 56 -12.16 5.62 -11.12
CA PRO A 56 -12.75 6.76 -10.41
C PRO A 56 -12.18 6.93 -8.99
N VAL A 57 -11.70 5.84 -8.36
CA VAL A 57 -11.19 5.84 -6.98
C VAL A 57 -10.08 4.82 -6.80
N THR A 58 -9.04 5.17 -6.04
CA THR A 58 -8.01 4.23 -5.58
C THR A 58 -8.40 3.74 -4.19
N ALA A 59 -8.69 2.45 -4.05
CA ALA A 59 -9.08 1.87 -2.77
C ALA A 59 -8.53 0.46 -2.60
N PHE A 60 -8.42 0.06 -1.33
CA PHE A 60 -7.88 -1.21 -0.87
C PHE A 60 -8.85 -1.84 0.11
N HIS A 61 -8.98 -3.15 0.05
CA HIS A 61 -9.44 -3.97 1.16
C HIS A 61 -8.23 -4.80 1.63
N LEU A 62 -7.81 -4.57 2.87
CA LEU A 62 -6.69 -5.25 3.51
C LEU A 62 -7.27 -6.29 4.48
N SER A 63 -7.13 -7.56 4.12
CA SER A 63 -7.69 -8.70 4.86
C SER A 63 -6.74 -9.21 5.94
N SER A 64 -7.28 -9.85 6.98
CA SER A 64 -6.49 -10.42 8.07
C SER A 64 -5.59 -11.59 7.65
N ASP A 65 -5.84 -12.18 6.49
CA ASP A 65 -5.05 -13.28 5.89
C ASP A 65 -3.89 -12.79 5.00
N HIS A 66 -3.57 -11.49 5.04
CA HIS A 66 -2.58 -10.81 4.19
C HIS A 66 -3.06 -10.47 2.77
N THR A 67 -4.27 -10.85 2.38
CA THR A 67 -4.76 -10.56 1.02
C THR A 67 -5.09 -9.08 0.85
N ILE A 68 -4.75 -8.55 -0.32
CA ILE A 68 -5.21 -7.26 -0.82
C ILE A 68 -6.19 -7.49 -1.96
N ILE A 69 -7.36 -6.86 -1.87
CA ILE A 69 -8.25 -6.66 -3.01
C ILE A 69 -8.28 -5.16 -3.27
N SER A 70 -7.97 -4.71 -4.49
CA SER A 70 -7.82 -3.27 -4.72
C SER A 70 -8.22 -2.81 -6.11
N THR A 71 -8.45 -1.50 -6.19
CA THR A 71 -8.50 -0.76 -7.45
C THR A 71 -7.21 0.04 -7.72
N ALA A 72 -6.12 -0.31 -7.04
CA ALA A 72 -4.90 0.49 -7.01
C ALA A 72 -3.96 0.26 -8.20
N GLY A 73 -4.41 -0.44 -9.25
CA GLY A 73 -3.63 -0.67 -10.48
C GLY A 73 -2.93 0.60 -11.00
N PRO A 74 -3.64 1.70 -11.27
CA PRO A 74 -3.02 2.94 -11.76
C PRO A 74 -2.06 3.58 -10.78
N MET A 75 -2.35 3.50 -9.47
CA MET A 75 -1.45 3.99 -8.45
C MET A 75 -0.11 3.26 -8.56
N PHE A 76 -0.12 1.93 -8.59
CA PHE A 76 1.12 1.16 -8.70
C PHE A 76 1.79 1.27 -10.07
N MET A 77 1.03 1.42 -11.15
CA MET A 77 1.60 1.76 -12.46
C MET A 77 2.31 3.11 -12.43
N HIS A 78 1.73 4.11 -11.75
CA HIS A 78 2.37 5.40 -11.56
C HIS A 78 3.61 5.32 -10.67
N VAL A 79 3.54 4.54 -9.59
CA VAL A 79 4.67 4.31 -8.68
C VAL A 79 5.83 3.64 -9.43
N VAL A 80 5.57 2.61 -10.22
CA VAL A 80 6.63 1.85 -10.91
C VAL A 80 7.18 2.61 -12.12
N TYR A 81 6.29 3.16 -12.96
CA TYR A 81 6.66 3.63 -14.30
C TYR A 81 6.64 5.16 -14.45
N GLY A 82 6.21 5.90 -13.41
CA GLY A 82 6.22 7.36 -13.37
C GLY A 82 5.29 8.05 -14.38
N ASN A 83 5.56 9.33 -14.62
CA ASN A 83 4.84 10.19 -15.57
C ASN A 83 5.32 9.94 -17.01
N SER A 84 4.74 8.97 -17.71
CA SER A 84 4.87 8.86 -19.16
C SER A 84 3.48 9.04 -19.81
N LYS A 85 3.41 9.60 -21.02
CA LYS A 85 2.14 9.65 -21.77
C LYS A 85 1.51 8.26 -21.94
N TYR A 86 2.35 7.22 -21.91
CA TYR A 86 1.97 5.82 -21.99
C TYR A 86 1.30 5.32 -20.70
N THR A 87 1.82 5.65 -19.51
CA THR A 87 1.20 5.25 -18.23
C THR A 87 -0.17 5.87 -18.02
N THR A 88 -0.36 7.11 -18.47
CA THR A 88 -1.67 7.78 -18.43
C THR A 88 -2.70 7.08 -19.33
N ILE A 89 -2.35 6.76 -20.58
CA ILE A 89 -3.28 6.14 -21.54
C ILE A 89 -3.57 4.68 -21.17
N ALA A 90 -2.53 3.91 -20.84
CA ALA A 90 -2.64 2.52 -20.46
C ALA A 90 -3.47 2.30 -19.20
N ALA A 91 -3.21 3.09 -18.14
CA ALA A 91 -3.96 2.99 -16.89
C ALA A 91 -5.44 3.30 -17.11
N SER A 92 -5.76 4.32 -17.91
CA SER A 92 -7.16 4.66 -18.21
C SER A 92 -7.89 3.57 -18.99
N ILE A 93 -7.23 2.89 -19.93
CA ILE A 93 -7.88 1.86 -20.75
C ILE A 93 -8.07 0.55 -19.96
N ASP A 94 -7.01 -0.01 -19.36
CA ASP A 94 -7.11 -1.28 -18.62
C ASP A 94 -8.08 -1.17 -17.42
N GLN A 95 -8.15 0.01 -16.79
CA GLN A 95 -9.02 0.24 -15.66
C GLN A 95 -10.50 0.40 -16.04
N VAL A 96 -10.83 1.02 -17.17
CA VAL A 96 -12.23 1.09 -17.65
C VAL A 96 -12.79 -0.33 -17.88
N PHE A 97 -11.98 -1.25 -18.40
CA PHE A 97 -12.39 -2.65 -18.58
C PHE A 97 -12.47 -3.42 -17.26
N ASN A 98 -11.49 -3.28 -16.37
CA ASN A 98 -11.52 -3.94 -15.06
C ASN A 98 -12.70 -3.48 -14.18
N TYR A 99 -13.08 -2.19 -14.22
CA TYR A 99 -14.23 -1.68 -13.46
C TYR A 99 -15.57 -2.11 -14.05
N ALA A 100 -15.69 -2.22 -15.37
CA ALA A 100 -16.89 -2.76 -16.01
C ALA A 100 -17.15 -4.23 -15.63
N GLY A 101 -16.08 -4.99 -15.32
CA GLY A 101 -16.15 -6.37 -14.85
C GLY A 101 -16.09 -6.57 -13.33
N LEU A 102 -15.83 -5.51 -12.54
CA LEU A 102 -15.46 -5.58 -11.12
C LEU A 102 -14.27 -6.53 -10.84
N ASP A 103 -13.34 -6.63 -11.80
CA ASP A 103 -12.12 -7.43 -11.66
C ASP A 103 -11.09 -6.61 -10.87
N PHE A 104 -10.98 -6.90 -9.57
CA PHE A 104 -10.06 -6.20 -8.67
C PHE A 104 -8.68 -6.86 -8.67
N ASN A 105 -7.63 -6.05 -8.78
CA ASN A 105 -6.27 -6.57 -8.73
C ASN A 105 -5.97 -7.10 -7.31
N GLY A 106 -5.50 -8.34 -7.28
CA GLY A 106 -5.03 -9.01 -6.07
C GLY A 106 -3.58 -8.63 -5.72
N GLY A 107 -3.29 -8.63 -4.44
CA GLY A 107 -1.94 -8.47 -3.89
C GLY A 107 -1.85 -9.08 -2.49
N GLU A 108 -0.70 -8.91 -1.86
CA GLU A 108 -0.47 -9.33 -0.49
C GLU A 108 0.25 -8.23 0.31
N PHE A 109 0.01 -8.16 1.62
CA PHE A 109 0.78 -7.31 2.51
C PHE A 109 1.28 -8.07 3.73
N PHE A 110 2.49 -7.75 4.17
CA PHE A 110 3.18 -8.45 5.26
C PHE A 110 3.63 -7.44 6.30
N VAL A 111 3.25 -7.68 7.54
CA VAL A 111 3.56 -6.82 8.69
C VAL A 111 4.15 -7.71 9.79
N ALA A 112 5.25 -7.26 10.40
CA ALA A 112 5.81 -7.95 11.55
C ALA A 112 4.86 -7.90 12.75
N GLY A 113 5.05 -8.80 13.72
CA GLY A 113 4.24 -8.82 14.94
C GLY A 113 4.48 -7.57 15.80
N GLY A 114 3.40 -7.07 16.42
CA GLY A 114 3.42 -5.90 17.29
C GLY A 114 3.15 -4.58 16.57
N ALA A 115 3.51 -3.48 17.23
CA ALA A 115 3.46 -2.14 16.66
C ALA A 115 4.79 -1.85 15.94
N VAL A 116 4.71 -1.77 14.62
CA VAL A 116 5.83 -1.47 13.72
C VAL A 116 5.43 -0.36 12.75
N ASP A 117 6.38 0.44 12.31
CA ASP A 117 6.19 1.57 11.39
C ASP A 117 6.48 1.21 9.93
N ARG A 118 6.75 -0.06 9.64
CA ARG A 118 7.20 -0.55 8.32
C ARG A 118 6.48 -1.84 7.96
N PHE A 119 6.12 -1.98 6.69
CA PHE A 119 5.52 -3.19 6.14
C PHE A 119 6.02 -3.47 4.73
N THR A 120 5.65 -4.64 4.20
CA THR A 120 5.88 -5.01 2.80
C THR A 120 4.56 -5.12 2.07
N ILE A 121 4.50 -4.64 0.83
CA ILE A 121 3.35 -4.79 -0.06
C ILE A 121 3.79 -5.43 -1.38
N GLU A 122 3.07 -6.44 -1.84
CA GLU A 122 3.23 -7.05 -3.15
C GLU A 122 1.96 -6.85 -3.96
N MET A 123 2.08 -6.24 -5.14
CA MET A 123 0.96 -6.03 -6.05
C MET A 123 1.20 -6.77 -7.36
N LYS A 124 0.19 -7.49 -7.81
CA LYS A 124 0.18 -8.10 -9.14
C LYS A 124 -0.19 -7.04 -10.18
N LEU A 125 0.72 -6.76 -11.11
CA LEU A 125 0.41 -6.01 -12.32
C LEU A 125 0.43 -6.99 -13.51
N GLU A 126 -0.70 -7.12 -14.19
CA GLU A 126 -0.84 -7.95 -15.37
C GLU A 126 -0.53 -7.14 -16.63
N GLY A 127 0.38 -7.65 -17.46
CA GLY A 127 0.80 -7.03 -18.72
C GLY A 127 1.74 -5.83 -18.53
N LEU A 128 2.36 -5.40 -19.62
CA LEU A 128 2.84 -4.03 -19.74
C LEU A 128 1.61 -3.10 -19.77
N PRO A 129 1.70 -1.88 -19.21
CA PRO A 129 0.61 -0.90 -19.26
C PRO A 129 -0.11 -0.88 -20.62
N GLY A 130 -1.42 -1.15 -20.69
CA GLY A 130 -2.25 -1.04 -21.91
C GLY A 130 -2.31 -2.30 -22.76
N GLN A 131 -1.67 -3.39 -22.32
CA GLN A 131 -1.66 -4.65 -23.04
C GLN A 131 -2.93 -5.48 -22.85
N LYS A 132 -3.59 -5.46 -21.68
CA LYS A 132 -4.78 -6.30 -21.45
C LYS A 132 -5.93 -5.84 -22.35
N ALA A 133 -6.15 -4.53 -22.43
CA ALA A 133 -7.12 -3.95 -23.35
C ALA A 133 -6.72 -4.10 -24.83
N LEU A 134 -5.43 -3.96 -25.16
CA LEU A 134 -4.96 -4.21 -26.53
C LEU A 134 -5.14 -5.67 -26.94
N THR A 135 -4.81 -6.63 -26.06
CA THR A 135 -4.99 -8.07 -26.28
C THR A 135 -6.47 -8.41 -26.38
N THR A 136 -7.32 -7.85 -25.52
CA THR A 136 -8.79 -7.99 -25.61
C THR A 136 -9.33 -7.45 -26.95
N LEU A 137 -8.83 -6.29 -27.42
CA LEU A 137 -9.20 -5.74 -28.72
C LEU A 137 -8.70 -6.60 -29.89
N LEU A 138 -7.47 -7.12 -29.80
CA LEU A 138 -6.87 -8.00 -30.80
C LEU A 138 -7.62 -9.34 -30.86
N ASP A 139 -8.01 -9.90 -29.72
CA ASP A 139 -8.83 -11.12 -29.62
C ASP A 139 -10.23 -10.91 -30.22
N LEU A 140 -10.86 -9.76 -29.97
CA LEU A 140 -12.16 -9.40 -30.57
C LEU A 140 -12.12 -9.33 -32.10
N ILE A 141 -10.95 -9.05 -32.69
CA ILE A 141 -10.74 -9.05 -34.16
C ILE A 141 -10.02 -10.32 -34.65
N GLY A 142 -9.88 -11.35 -33.80
CA GLY A 142 -9.37 -12.67 -34.15
C GLY A 142 -7.84 -12.77 -34.27
N VAL A 143 -7.10 -11.87 -33.64
CA VAL A 143 -5.64 -11.87 -33.58
C VAL A 143 -5.22 -12.25 -32.16
N THR A 144 -4.92 -13.53 -31.93
CA THR A 144 -4.36 -14.00 -30.65
C THR A 144 -2.85 -13.78 -30.61
N GLN A 145 -2.33 -13.20 -29.52
CA GLN A 145 -0.89 -13.13 -29.25
C GLN A 145 -0.56 -13.64 -27.84
N ASP A 146 -0.10 -14.90 -27.76
CA ASP A 146 0.30 -15.56 -26.50
C ASP A 146 1.53 -14.93 -25.80
N ASN A 147 2.25 -14.03 -26.48
CA ASN A 147 3.51 -13.46 -25.99
C ASN A 147 3.37 -12.15 -25.21
N LEU A 148 2.14 -11.68 -24.95
CA LEU A 148 1.86 -10.38 -24.32
C LEU A 148 1.42 -10.49 -22.84
N ASP A 149 1.19 -11.70 -22.32
CA ASP A 149 0.68 -11.93 -20.96
C ASP A 149 1.80 -12.13 -19.93
N VAL A 150 2.64 -11.11 -19.73
CA VAL A 150 3.62 -11.14 -18.62
C VAL A 150 2.99 -10.56 -17.37
N VAL A 151 2.76 -11.41 -16.36
CA VAL A 151 2.37 -10.99 -15.01
C VAL A 151 3.62 -10.69 -14.20
N VAL A 152 3.73 -9.45 -13.71
CA VAL A 152 4.84 -9.02 -12.86
C VAL A 152 4.32 -8.67 -11.47
N TYR A 153 4.86 -9.35 -10.47
CA TYR A 153 4.66 -9.11 -9.05
C TYR A 153 5.63 -8.02 -8.61
N HIS A 154 5.08 -6.88 -8.18
CA HIS A 154 5.83 -5.74 -7.71
C HIS A 154 5.80 -5.70 -6.19
N LYS A 155 6.94 -6.04 -5.58
CA LYS A 155 7.11 -6.03 -4.13
C LYS A 155 7.85 -4.77 -3.71
N PHE A 156 7.30 -4.06 -2.74
CA PHE A 156 7.92 -2.93 -2.07
C PHE A 156 8.09 -3.28 -0.60
N GLN A 157 9.33 -3.40 -0.17
CA GLN A 157 9.72 -3.76 1.19
C GLN A 157 10.03 -2.48 1.97
N ASN A 158 9.82 -2.52 3.29
CA ASN A 158 10.06 -1.39 4.19
C ASN A 158 9.27 -0.12 3.84
N VAL A 159 8.07 -0.26 3.28
CA VAL A 159 7.15 0.88 3.10
C VAL A 159 6.76 1.37 4.48
N LYS A 160 6.90 2.67 4.72
CA LYS A 160 6.54 3.27 6.00
C LYS A 160 5.03 3.37 6.13
N VAL A 161 4.52 3.06 7.32
CA VAL A 161 3.12 3.21 7.68
C VAL A 161 2.99 3.97 8.99
N THR A 162 2.11 4.98 8.99
CA THR A 162 1.75 5.72 10.20
C THR A 162 0.24 5.91 10.26
N PHE A 163 -0.30 6.06 11.47
CA PHE A 163 -1.72 6.32 11.71
C PHE A 163 -1.90 7.65 12.42
N GLU A 164 -2.99 8.35 12.09
CA GLU A 164 -3.50 9.42 12.96
C GLU A 164 -4.11 8.81 14.23
N ASN A 165 -4.27 9.63 15.27
CA ASN A 165 -4.65 9.19 16.63
C ASN A 165 -5.95 8.37 16.70
N ASP A 166 -6.86 8.54 15.76
CA ASP A 166 -8.17 7.87 15.72
C ASP A 166 -8.18 6.59 14.85
N TYR A 167 -7.04 6.24 14.24
CA TYR A 167 -6.89 5.11 13.32
C TYR A 167 -7.87 5.12 12.13
N ASN A 168 -8.46 6.28 11.82
CA ASN A 168 -9.29 6.45 10.62
C ASN A 168 -8.48 6.96 9.44
N THR A 169 -7.27 7.47 9.69
CA THR A 169 -6.34 7.90 8.66
C THR A 169 -5.06 7.09 8.77
N MET A 170 -4.69 6.45 7.67
CA MET A 170 -3.43 5.72 7.50
C MET A 170 -2.62 6.42 6.42
N ILE A 171 -1.31 6.51 6.62
CA ILE A 171 -0.40 7.16 5.67
C ILE A 171 0.65 6.13 5.28
N TRP A 172 0.82 5.94 3.98
CA TRP A 172 1.91 5.17 3.42
C TRP A 172 2.94 6.12 2.83
N GLU A 173 4.22 5.84 3.07
CA GLU A 173 5.33 6.61 2.52
C GLU A 173 6.35 5.65 1.91
N PHE A 174 6.57 5.83 0.61
CA PHE A 174 7.63 5.19 -0.17
C PHE A 174 8.81 6.15 -0.10
N ASP A 175 9.76 5.88 0.77
CA ASP A 175 10.92 6.72 1.06
C ASP A 175 12.23 5.99 0.72
N ASP A 176 13.38 6.62 1.02
CA ASP A 176 14.72 6.10 0.73
C ASP A 176 15.03 4.74 1.40
N MET A 177 14.23 4.29 2.37
CA MET A 177 14.37 2.98 3.00
C MET A 177 13.57 1.90 2.29
N THR A 178 12.71 2.29 1.33
CA THR A 178 11.86 1.38 0.58
C THR A 178 12.67 0.68 -0.51
N GLU A 179 12.55 -0.65 -0.58
CA GLU A 179 13.26 -1.46 -1.57
C GLU A 179 12.27 -2.15 -2.49
N ALA A 180 12.51 -2.09 -3.81
CA ALA A 180 11.66 -2.75 -4.79
C ALA A 180 12.27 -4.07 -5.28
N VAL A 181 11.43 -5.09 -5.42
CA VAL A 181 11.77 -6.37 -6.05
C VAL A 181 10.66 -6.72 -7.04
N TYR A 182 11.05 -7.04 -8.28
CA TYR A 182 10.10 -7.40 -9.32
C TYR A 182 10.31 -8.86 -9.74
N ASN A 183 9.21 -9.61 -9.78
CA ASN A 183 9.25 -11.02 -10.11
C ASN A 183 8.17 -11.40 -11.12
N THR A 184 8.48 -12.38 -11.98
CA THR A 184 7.47 -13.18 -12.67
C THR A 184 7.35 -14.54 -11.98
N LYS A 185 6.45 -15.40 -12.45
CA LYS A 185 6.41 -16.82 -12.05
C LYS A 185 6.82 -17.71 -13.22
N ASP A 186 7.60 -18.75 -12.93
CA ASP A 186 7.88 -19.81 -13.91
C ASP A 186 6.66 -20.74 -14.10
N ASN A 187 6.79 -21.72 -14.99
CA ASN A 187 5.72 -22.69 -15.27
C ASN A 187 5.36 -23.60 -14.07
N ASN A 188 6.13 -23.55 -12.99
CA ASN A 188 5.86 -24.27 -11.73
C ASN A 188 5.32 -23.34 -10.64
N GLY A 189 5.11 -22.05 -10.94
CA GLY A 189 4.65 -21.05 -9.99
C GLY A 189 5.74 -20.45 -9.10
N ASN A 190 7.02 -20.77 -9.32
CA ASN A 190 8.13 -20.22 -8.53
C ASN A 190 8.42 -18.78 -8.95
N TYR A 191 8.74 -17.92 -7.99
CA TYR A 191 9.20 -16.56 -8.29
C TYR A 191 10.55 -16.57 -9.02
N VAL A 192 10.61 -15.85 -10.14
CA VAL A 192 11.83 -15.60 -10.92
C VAL A 192 12.04 -14.10 -10.99
N LEU A 193 13.28 -13.64 -10.79
CA LEU A 193 13.61 -12.21 -10.90
C LEU A 193 13.29 -11.67 -12.29
N TRP A 194 12.56 -10.57 -12.34
CA TRP A 194 12.25 -9.87 -13.57
C TRP A 194 13.10 -8.60 -13.68
N ASN A 195 13.95 -8.55 -14.70
CA ASN A 195 14.88 -7.44 -14.93
C ASN A 195 14.40 -6.46 -16.02
N GLY A 196 13.09 -6.47 -16.35
CA GLY A 196 12.55 -5.64 -17.42
C GLY A 196 12.37 -4.16 -17.05
N TRP A 197 12.44 -3.83 -15.77
CA TRP A 197 12.43 -2.45 -15.26
C TRP A 197 13.43 -2.28 -14.12
N PRO A 198 14.12 -1.13 -14.01
CA PRO A 198 15.06 -0.91 -12.91
C PRO A 198 14.34 -0.80 -11.56
N ILE A 199 14.76 -1.60 -10.58
CA ILE A 199 14.22 -1.57 -9.21
C ILE A 199 14.51 -0.27 -8.45
N SER A 200 15.44 0.56 -8.95
CA SER A 200 15.75 1.87 -8.39
C SER A 200 14.95 3.00 -9.02
N SER A 201 14.02 2.71 -9.93
CA SER A 201 13.29 3.71 -10.73
C SER A 201 11.84 3.90 -10.31
N PHE A 202 11.41 3.34 -9.17
CA PHE A 202 10.10 3.62 -8.63
C PHE A 202 10.06 5.00 -7.97
N MET A 203 8.87 5.58 -7.93
CA MET A 203 8.59 6.87 -7.31
C MET A 203 8.60 6.76 -5.78
N HIS A 204 9.31 7.69 -5.14
CA HIS A 204 9.09 8.04 -3.74
C HIS A 204 7.88 8.96 -3.61
N GLY A 205 7.13 8.83 -2.51
CA GLY A 205 5.92 9.62 -2.31
C GLY A 205 5.10 9.20 -1.12
N LYS A 206 4.06 9.98 -0.86
CA LYS A 206 3.15 9.84 0.29
C LYS A 206 1.72 9.63 -0.18
N PHE A 207 1.05 8.63 0.37
CA PHE A 207 -0.35 8.31 0.11
C PHE A 207 -1.12 8.37 1.41
N VAL A 208 -2.19 9.16 1.44
CA VAL A 208 -3.08 9.33 2.59
C VAL A 208 -4.34 8.51 2.33
N LEU A 209 -4.63 7.59 3.22
CA LEU A 209 -5.73 6.65 3.13
C LEU A 209 -6.73 6.91 4.25
N GLN A 210 -8.00 7.03 3.88
CA GLN A 210 -9.12 7.18 4.79
C GLN A 210 -9.89 5.86 4.93
N LYS A 211 -10.12 5.43 6.17
CA LYS A 211 -10.90 4.22 6.48
C LYS A 211 -12.35 4.37 6.02
N LYS A 212 -12.92 3.28 5.52
CA LYS A 212 -14.32 3.19 5.08
C LYS A 212 -15.02 2.09 5.85
N SER A 213 -16.27 2.36 6.22
CA SER A 213 -17.16 1.41 6.91
C SER A 213 -17.97 0.53 5.96
N VAL A 214 -17.81 0.72 4.65
CA VAL A 214 -18.50 -0.02 3.59
C VAL A 214 -17.51 -0.90 2.85
N ASP A 215 -18.02 -1.90 2.13
CA ASP A 215 -17.16 -2.76 1.31
C ASP A 215 -16.54 -2.01 0.11
N LEU A 216 -15.50 -2.62 -0.48
CA LEU A 216 -14.78 -2.04 -1.62
C LEU A 216 -15.70 -1.78 -2.82
N THR A 217 -16.71 -2.63 -3.04
CA THR A 217 -17.64 -2.50 -4.17
C THR A 217 -18.51 -1.25 -4.00
N GLN A 218 -18.97 -0.98 -2.78
CA GLN A 218 -19.75 0.21 -2.48
C GLN A 218 -18.90 1.48 -2.61
N VAL A 219 -17.64 1.48 -2.14
CA VAL A 219 -16.70 2.60 -2.36
C VAL A 219 -16.56 2.93 -3.85
N VAL A 220 -16.45 1.91 -4.70
CA VAL A 220 -16.36 2.08 -6.14
C VAL A 220 -17.66 2.63 -6.73
N LYS A 221 -18.82 2.07 -6.34
CA LYS A 221 -20.13 2.53 -6.82
C LYS A 221 -20.41 3.98 -6.45
N ASP A 222 -20.00 4.42 -5.26
CA ASP A 222 -20.20 5.80 -4.80
C ASP A 222 -19.32 6.81 -5.54
N ALA A 223 -18.27 6.35 -6.23
CA ALA A 223 -17.33 7.18 -6.97
C ALA A 223 -17.63 7.28 -8.48
N LEU A 224 -18.55 6.45 -9.00
CA LEU A 224 -19.01 6.43 -10.40
C LEU A 224 -20.17 7.41 -10.61
#